data_AF-A0A9P5R2E6-F1
#
_entry.id   AF-A0A9P5R2E6-F1
#
_cell.length_a   1.000
_cell.length_b   1.000
_cell.length_c   1.000
_cell.angle_alpha   90.00
_cell.angle_beta   90.00
_cell.angle_gamma   90.00
#
_symmetry.space_group_name_H-M   'P 1'
#
loop_
_entity.id
_entity.type
_entity.pdbx_description
1 polymer ?
#
loop_
_entity_poly.entity_id
_entity_poly.type
_entity_poly.pdbx_seq_one_letter_code
_entity_poly.pdbx_strand_id
1 'polypeptide(L)'
;MIGGHMFNEALSQLASGSGSGASTLDVSHKEDVNEFFAKSAMDAVKKHLKINATPELAKVHIHQECIPQYLVGHLQRMQTLDQSLRKDFDGLLAVTGAGYLGVSINDCIKNAREVAEAVVSKLEEEDDGEAKLVGRQDAITGLERSWFL
;
A
#
# COMPACT_ATOMS: atom_id res chain seq x y z
N MET A 1 10.67 10.67 1.29
CA MET A 1 10.29 9.65 2.27
C MET A 1 11.36 8.57 2.27
N ILE A 2 12.02 8.35 3.41
CA ILE A 2 13.19 7.47 3.59
C ILE A 2 12.70 6.02 3.81
N GLY A 3 11.93 5.50 2.85
CA GLY A 3 11.38 4.13 2.85
C GLY A 3 11.93 3.28 1.71
N GLY A 4 13.16 3.56 1.28
CA GLY A 4 13.86 2.82 0.21
C GLY A 4 15.16 2.18 0.72
N HIS A 5 16.08 1.81 -0.17
CA HIS A 5 17.33 1.09 0.11
C HIS A 5 18.00 1.45 1.44
N MET A 6 18.06 2.73 1.83
CA MET A 6 18.64 3.17 3.12
C MET A 6 17.94 2.63 4.38
N PHE A 7 16.63 2.38 4.37
CA PHE A 7 15.93 1.73 5.49
C PHE A 7 16.25 0.24 5.56
N ASN A 8 16.29 -0.43 4.40
CA ASN A 8 16.75 -1.81 4.31
C ASN A 8 18.24 -1.96 4.65
N GLU A 9 19.04 -0.96 4.31
CA GLU A 9 20.46 -0.90 4.59
C GLU A 9 20.71 -0.57 6.06
N ALA A 10 19.90 0.28 6.69
CA ALA A 10 19.94 0.48 8.14
C ALA A 10 19.53 -0.80 8.90
N LEU A 11 18.46 -1.49 8.46
CA LEU A 11 18.10 -2.81 8.98
C LEU A 11 19.24 -3.83 8.76
N SER A 12 19.90 -3.79 7.60
CA SER A 12 21.03 -4.65 7.25
C SER A 12 22.30 -4.31 8.06
N GLN A 13 22.57 -3.03 8.31
CA GLN A 13 23.71 -2.55 9.11
C GLN A 13 23.54 -2.85 10.59
N LEU A 14 22.30 -2.76 11.11
CA LEU A 14 21.93 -3.23 12.46
C LEU A 14 22.06 -4.75 12.59
N ALA A 15 21.78 -5.50 11.52
CA ALA A 15 22.04 -6.92 11.47
C ALA A 15 23.55 -7.22 11.43
N SER A 16 24.34 -6.42 10.68
CA SER A 16 25.80 -6.57 10.58
C SER A 16 26.55 -5.89 11.73
N GLY A 17 26.49 -6.46 12.93
CA GLY A 17 27.58 -6.30 13.88
C GLY A 17 28.89 -6.74 13.21
N SER A 18 29.88 -5.83 13.13
CA SER A 18 31.25 -6.01 12.62
C SER A 18 31.64 -7.45 12.22
N GLY A 19 31.46 -7.80 10.95
CA GLY A 19 31.86 -9.12 10.43
C GLY A 19 31.64 -9.21 8.93
N SER A 20 32.74 -9.28 8.18
CA SER A 20 32.78 -9.55 6.75
C SER A 20 32.10 -10.88 6.40
N GLY A 21 31.15 -10.86 5.46
CA GLY A 21 30.63 -12.07 4.84
C GLY A 21 29.11 -12.02 4.68
N ALA A 22 28.66 -12.08 3.43
CA ALA A 22 27.26 -12.21 3.06
C ALA A 22 26.62 -13.40 3.79
N SER A 23 25.87 -13.10 4.84
CA SER A 23 24.91 -14.01 5.44
C SER A 23 23.64 -13.22 5.72
N THR A 24 22.57 -13.64 5.06
CA THR A 24 21.19 -13.24 5.35
C THR A 24 20.94 -13.52 6.83
N LEU A 25 20.87 -12.49 7.66
CA LEU A 25 20.44 -12.63 9.03
C LEU A 25 18.92 -12.79 9.06
N ASP A 26 18.54 -13.89 9.67
CA ASP A 26 17.18 -14.33 9.91
C ASP A 26 16.45 -13.33 10.81
N VAL A 27 15.17 -13.04 10.52
CA VAL A 27 14.29 -12.06 11.19
C VAL A 27 13.87 -12.53 12.59
N SER A 28 14.70 -13.36 13.22
CA SER A 28 14.41 -14.15 14.41
C SER A 28 14.71 -13.45 15.73
N HIS A 29 15.45 -12.33 15.71
CA HIS A 29 15.67 -11.47 16.89
C HIS A 29 14.91 -10.13 16.77
N LYS A 30 13.58 -10.21 16.86
CA LYS A 30 12.67 -9.05 16.84
C LYS A 30 12.91 -8.04 17.98
N GLU A 31 13.48 -8.49 19.08
CA GLU A 31 13.66 -7.68 20.30
C GLU A 31 14.69 -6.55 20.07
N ASP A 32 15.83 -6.87 19.43
CA ASP A 32 16.92 -5.91 19.20
C ASP A 32 16.51 -4.77 18.25
N VAL A 33 15.75 -5.09 17.21
CA VAL A 33 15.28 -4.11 16.23
C VAL A 33 14.25 -3.16 16.85
N ASN A 34 13.36 -3.68 17.70
CA ASN A 34 12.38 -2.87 18.40
C ASN A 34 13.04 -1.93 19.40
N GLU A 35 14.07 -2.39 20.12
CA GLU A 35 14.83 -1.54 21.05
C GLU A 35 15.53 -0.39 20.33
N PHE A 36 16.14 -0.64 19.17
CA PHE A 36 16.76 0.39 18.35
C PHE A 36 15.78 1.50 17.94
N PHE A 37 14.60 1.13 17.42
CA PHE A 37 13.59 2.12 17.00
C PHE A 37 12.96 2.84 18.18
N ALA A 38 12.74 2.15 19.30
CA ALA A 38 12.26 2.77 20.53
C ALA A 38 13.25 3.83 21.04
N LYS A 39 14.55 3.51 21.09
CA LYS A 39 15.60 4.46 21.49
C LYS A 39 15.67 5.66 20.54
N SER A 40 15.65 5.41 19.23
CA SER A 40 15.68 6.47 18.21
C SER A 40 14.48 7.43 18.34
N ALA A 41 13.28 6.90 18.61
CA ALA A 41 12.09 7.69 18.86
C ALA A 41 12.22 8.52 20.14
N MET A 42 12.75 7.94 21.22
CA MET A 42 12.98 8.65 22.49
C MET A 42 14.00 9.80 22.33
N ASP A 43 15.06 9.59 21.57
CA ASP A 43 16.04 10.64 21.27
C ASP A 43 15.39 11.81 20.50
N ALA A 44 14.50 11.52 19.54
CA ALA A 44 13.74 12.53 18.84
C ALA A 44 12.79 13.31 19.77
N VAL A 45 12.05 12.61 20.64
CA VAL A 45 11.17 13.22 21.65
C VAL A 45 11.97 14.14 22.58
N LYS A 46 13.10 13.69 23.10
CA LYS A 46 13.97 14.49 23.96
C LYS A 46 14.51 15.72 23.23
N LYS A 47 14.92 15.57 21.97
CA LYS A 47 15.47 16.67 21.15
C LYS A 47 14.42 17.73 20.86
N HIS A 48 13.23 17.32 20.43
CA HIS A 48 12.20 18.21 19.90
C HIS A 48 11.20 18.70 20.96
N LEU A 49 10.83 17.83 21.91
CA LEU A 49 9.81 18.13 22.94
C LEU A 49 10.41 18.39 24.32
N LYS A 50 11.72 18.18 24.52
CA LYS A 50 12.45 18.37 25.79
C LYS A 50 11.93 17.50 26.95
N ILE A 51 11.19 16.45 26.65
CA ILE A 51 10.73 15.46 27.62
C ILE A 51 11.89 14.50 27.87
N ASN A 52 12.36 14.45 29.13
CA ASN A 52 13.45 13.58 29.57
C ASN A 52 12.97 12.37 30.40
N ALA A 53 11.66 12.21 30.56
CA ALA A 53 11.08 11.11 31.31
C ALA A 53 11.17 9.79 30.53
N THR A 54 11.37 8.69 31.26
CA THR A 54 11.29 7.33 30.69
C THR A 54 9.82 6.95 30.46
N PRO A 55 9.45 6.38 29.31
CA PRO A 55 8.08 5.99 29.03
C PRO A 55 7.68 4.80 29.91
N GLU A 56 6.46 4.83 30.45
CA GLU A 56 5.89 3.66 31.15
C GLU A 56 5.60 2.51 30.18
N LEU A 57 5.31 2.83 28.91
CA LEU A 57 5.02 1.88 27.85
C LEU A 57 5.53 2.41 26.50
N ALA A 58 6.31 1.58 25.81
CA ALA A 58 6.71 1.81 24.43
C ALA A 58 6.19 0.66 23.55
N LYS A 59 5.53 0.99 22.44
CA LYS A 59 5.08 0.02 21.44
C LYS A 59 5.70 0.35 20.10
N VAL A 60 6.39 -0.62 19.52
CA VAL A 60 7.04 -0.47 18.22
C VAL A 60 6.36 -1.42 17.24
N HIS A 61 5.92 -0.86 16.11
CA HIS A 61 5.33 -1.60 15.00
C HIS A 61 6.05 -1.21 13.72
N ILE A 62 6.67 -2.18 13.06
CA ILE A 62 7.37 -1.99 11.80
C ILE A 62 6.43 -2.42 10.68
N HIS A 63 5.97 -1.47 9.89
CA HIS A 63 5.09 -1.73 8.76
C HIS A 63 5.93 -1.77 7.47
N GLN A 64 6.33 -2.98 7.08
CA GLN A 64 7.07 -3.23 5.84
C GLN A 64 6.15 -3.00 4.64
N GLU A 65 6.69 -2.33 3.61
CA GLU A 65 6.01 -2.11 2.31
C GLU A 65 4.57 -1.54 2.41
N CYS A 66 4.29 -0.79 3.48
CA CYS A 66 2.92 -0.42 3.84
C CYS A 66 2.40 0.86 3.17
N ILE A 67 3.29 1.70 2.63
CA ILE A 67 2.92 2.93 1.93
C ILE A 67 3.35 2.79 0.47
N PRO A 68 2.39 2.60 -0.46
CA PRO A 68 2.67 2.54 -1.88
C PRO A 68 3.35 3.81 -2.37
N GLN A 69 4.36 3.67 -3.24
CA GLN A 69 5.07 4.80 -3.82
C GLN A 69 4.71 4.98 -5.30
N TYR A 70 4.03 6.08 -5.61
CA TYR A 70 3.63 6.42 -6.97
C TYR A 70 4.79 7.09 -7.70
N LEU A 71 5.62 6.26 -8.33
CA LEU A 71 6.71 6.72 -9.18
C LEU A 71 6.19 7.36 -10.47
N VAL A 72 7.01 8.17 -11.13
CA VAL A 72 6.71 8.77 -12.44
C VAL A 72 6.16 7.71 -13.40
N GLY A 73 5.08 8.07 -14.12
CA GLY A 73 4.35 7.16 -15.00
C GLY A 73 3.34 6.24 -14.27
N HIS A 74 3.06 6.45 -12.98
CA HIS A 74 2.06 5.66 -12.23
C HIS A 74 0.71 5.62 -12.93
N LEU A 75 0.17 6.78 -13.31
CA LEU A 75 -1.12 6.86 -14.00
C LEU A 75 -1.12 6.09 -15.32
N GLN A 76 -0.03 6.16 -16.09
CA GLN A 76 0.11 5.37 -17.32
C GLN A 76 0.09 3.87 -17.03
N ARG A 77 0.78 3.42 -15.97
CA ARG A 77 0.75 2.01 -15.55
C ARG A 77 -0.66 1.59 -15.12
N MET A 78 -1.40 2.46 -14.43
CA MET A 78 -2.79 2.18 -14.05
C MET A 78 -3.70 2.07 -15.28
N GLN A 79 -3.52 2.93 -16.29
CA GLN A 79 -4.26 2.83 -17.55
C GLN A 79 -3.95 1.54 -18.32
N THR A 80 -2.68 1.14 -18.39
CA THR A 80 -2.29 -0.14 -18.99
C THR A 80 -2.88 -1.31 -18.22
N LEU A 81 -2.86 -1.26 -16.89
CA LEU A 81 -3.48 -2.28 -16.05
C LEU A 81 -4.99 -2.36 -16.32
N ASP A 82 -5.69 -1.23 -16.38
CA ASP A 82 -7.12 -1.18 -16.69
C ASP A 82 -7.43 -1.86 -18.03
N GLN A 83 -6.67 -1.51 -19.08
CA GLN A 83 -6.82 -2.11 -20.41
C GLN A 83 -6.58 -3.63 -20.39
N SER A 84 -5.54 -4.09 -19.68
CA SER A 84 -5.27 -5.52 -19.49
C SER A 84 -6.39 -6.21 -18.73
N LEU A 85 -6.95 -5.59 -17.68
CA LEU A 85 -8.07 -6.16 -16.94
C LEU A 85 -9.33 -6.30 -17.79
N ARG A 86 -9.64 -5.30 -18.65
CA ARG A 86 -10.75 -5.41 -19.62
C ARG A 86 -10.55 -6.57 -20.58
N LYS A 87 -9.33 -6.69 -21.12
CA LYS A 87 -9.02 -7.62 -22.20
C LYS A 87 -8.89 -9.06 -21.71
N ASP A 88 -8.19 -9.26 -20.61
CA ASP A 88 -7.77 -10.60 -20.17
C ASP A 88 -8.80 -11.23 -19.22
N PHE A 89 -9.68 -10.42 -18.63
CA PHE A 89 -10.72 -10.88 -17.69
C PHE A 89 -12.13 -10.49 -18.14
N ASP A 90 -12.35 -10.07 -19.39
CA ASP A 90 -13.66 -9.67 -19.92
C ASP A 90 -14.43 -8.67 -19.03
N GLY A 91 -13.72 -7.85 -18.25
CA GLY A 91 -14.32 -6.90 -17.31
C GLY A 91 -14.96 -7.52 -16.06
N LEU A 92 -14.70 -8.79 -15.76
CA LEU A 92 -15.11 -9.51 -14.54
C LEU A 92 -14.30 -9.17 -13.30
N LEU A 93 -13.09 -8.62 -13.49
CA LEU A 93 -12.18 -8.32 -12.40
C LEU A 93 -12.05 -6.81 -12.22
N ALA A 94 -12.33 -6.36 -11.01
CA ALA A 94 -12.15 -4.98 -10.56
C ALA A 94 -11.06 -4.93 -9.49
N VAL A 95 -10.24 -3.87 -9.49
CA VAL A 95 -9.18 -3.67 -8.49
C VAL A 95 -9.27 -2.27 -7.90
N THR A 96 -9.04 -2.16 -6.59
CA THR A 96 -9.11 -0.90 -5.85
C THR A 96 -8.23 -0.95 -4.60
N GLY A 97 -7.96 0.20 -4.00
CA GLY A 97 -7.16 0.35 -2.79
C GLY A 97 -5.93 1.25 -2.95
N ALA A 98 -5.13 1.34 -1.88
CA ALA A 98 -4.03 2.31 -1.75
C ALA A 98 -2.92 2.16 -2.80
N GLY A 99 -2.79 0.99 -3.42
CA GLY A 99 -1.81 0.74 -4.48
C GLY A 99 -2.22 1.30 -5.85
N TYR A 100 -3.48 1.70 -6.01
CA TYR A 100 -4.05 2.07 -7.32
C TYR A 100 -4.28 3.58 -7.43
N LEU A 101 -5.35 4.11 -6.84
CA LEU A 101 -5.84 5.47 -7.10
C LEU A 101 -5.94 6.35 -5.84
N GLY A 102 -4.84 6.48 -5.11
CA GLY A 102 -4.74 7.34 -3.93
C GLY A 102 -4.39 6.54 -2.68
N VAL A 103 -3.50 7.10 -1.87
CA VAL A 103 -2.96 6.43 -0.67
C VAL A 103 -3.77 6.74 0.60
N SER A 104 -4.68 7.72 0.54
CA SER A 104 -5.45 8.12 1.72
C SER A 104 -6.60 7.16 2.01
N ILE A 105 -7.04 7.13 3.27
CA ILE A 105 -8.24 6.38 3.68
C ILE A 105 -9.47 6.87 2.91
N ASN A 106 -9.58 8.19 2.70
CA ASN A 106 -10.71 8.78 1.98
C ASN A 106 -10.76 8.31 0.52
N ASP A 107 -9.60 8.26 -0.15
CA ASP A 107 -9.49 7.75 -1.51
C ASP A 107 -9.90 6.27 -1.56
N CYS A 108 -9.39 5.46 -0.62
CA CYS A 108 -9.75 4.04 -0.55
C CYS A 108 -11.26 3.83 -0.37
N ILE A 109 -11.91 4.60 0.50
CA ILE A 109 -13.37 4.51 0.72
C ILE A 109 -14.13 4.93 -0.53
N LYS A 110 -13.78 6.09 -1.12
CA LYS A 110 -14.42 6.60 -2.34
C LYS A 110 -14.29 5.60 -3.48
N ASN A 111 -13.06 5.15 -3.76
CA ASN A 111 -12.78 4.26 -4.88
C ASN A 111 -13.42 2.88 -4.66
N ALA A 112 -13.43 2.35 -3.44
CA ALA A 112 -14.12 1.09 -3.14
C ALA A 112 -15.62 1.19 -3.37
N ARG A 113 -16.23 2.31 -2.97
CA ARG A 113 -17.66 2.57 -3.24
C ARG A 113 -17.95 2.67 -4.73
N GLU A 114 -17.16 3.44 -5.47
CA GLU A 114 -17.31 3.58 -6.93
C GLU A 114 -17.17 2.23 -7.63
N VAL A 115 -16.24 1.40 -7.17
CA VAL A 115 -16.07 0.03 -7.69
C VAL A 115 -17.29 -0.84 -7.39
N ALA A 116 -17.80 -0.80 -6.15
CA ALA A 116 -18.98 -1.58 -5.76
C ALA A 116 -20.24 -1.16 -6.55
N GLU A 117 -20.48 0.15 -6.70
CA GLU A 117 -21.59 0.68 -7.51
C GLU A 117 -21.50 0.21 -8.96
N ALA A 118 -20.31 0.27 -9.57
CA ALA A 118 -20.10 -0.17 -10.94
C ALA A 118 -20.25 -1.70 -11.11
N VAL A 119 -19.92 -2.49 -10.10
CA VAL A 119 -20.14 -3.95 -10.12
C VAL A 119 -21.64 -4.26 -10.03
N VAL A 120 -22.38 -3.60 -9.12
CA VAL A 120 -23.82 -3.81 -8.96
C VAL A 120 -24.59 -3.42 -10.23
N SER A 121 -24.28 -2.27 -10.83
CA SER A 121 -24.97 -1.84 -12.05
C SER A 121 -24.78 -2.81 -13.24
N LYS A 122 -23.72 -3.63 -13.25
CA LYS A 122 -23.52 -4.69 -14.26
C LYS A 122 -24.31 -5.96 -14.00
N LEU A 123 -24.80 -6.16 -12.77
CA LEU A 123 -25.61 -7.32 -12.38
C LEU A 123 -27.11 -7.07 -12.59
N GLU A 124 -27.55 -5.80 -12.68
CA GLU A 124 -28.96 -5.42 -12.78
C GLU A 124 -29.52 -5.46 -14.22
N GLU A 125 -28.72 -5.78 -15.25
CA GLU A 125 -29.16 -5.86 -16.65
C GLU A 125 -29.67 -7.27 -17.07
N GLU A 126 -30.30 -8.03 -16.17
CA GLU A 126 -30.89 -9.35 -16.47
C GLU A 126 -32.21 -9.63 -15.75
N ASP A 127 -33.27 -9.90 -16.52
CA ASP A 127 -34.61 -10.29 -16.05
C ASP A 127 -34.93 -11.77 -16.40
N ASP A 128 -33.90 -12.60 -16.67
CA ASP A 128 -34.06 -13.93 -17.26
C ASP A 128 -33.23 -15.03 -16.53
N GLY A 129 -33.11 -14.95 -15.20
CA GLY A 129 -32.85 -16.12 -14.33
C GLY A 129 -31.50 -16.86 -14.43
N GLU A 130 -30.54 -16.39 -15.23
CA GLU A 130 -29.21 -16.98 -15.31
C GLU A 130 -28.16 -15.87 -15.38
N ALA A 131 -27.47 -15.61 -14.25
CA ALA A 131 -26.54 -14.50 -14.10
C ALA A 131 -25.44 -14.49 -15.19
N LYS A 132 -25.57 -13.64 -16.19
CA LYS A 132 -24.62 -13.38 -17.27
C LYS A 132 -24.34 -11.88 -17.35
N LEU A 133 -23.07 -11.57 -17.62
CA LEU A 133 -22.64 -10.18 -17.70
C LEU A 133 -23.17 -9.56 -18.99
N VAL A 134 -24.09 -8.61 -18.85
CA VAL A 134 -24.55 -7.77 -19.96
C VAL A 134 -23.89 -6.40 -19.80
N GLY A 135 -23.31 -5.89 -20.89
CA GLY A 135 -22.79 -4.52 -20.93
C GLY A 135 -21.37 -4.36 -21.47
N ARG A 136 -21.22 -3.42 -22.41
CA ARG A 136 -19.99 -3.13 -23.14
C ARG A 136 -18.96 -2.43 -22.24
N GLN A 137 -18.08 -3.23 -21.65
CA GLN A 137 -16.66 -2.96 -21.33
C GLN A 137 -16.27 -1.56 -20.81
N ASP A 138 -16.59 -1.31 -19.53
CA ASP A 138 -15.89 -0.33 -18.69
C ASP A 138 -15.19 -1.07 -17.52
N ALA A 139 -13.85 -1.06 -17.47
CA ALA A 139 -13.09 -1.70 -16.38
C ALA A 139 -13.10 -0.83 -15.14
N ILE A 140 -13.48 -1.49 -14.07
CA ILE A 140 -13.75 -0.86 -12.80
C ILE A 140 -12.43 -0.74 -12.03
N THR A 141 -11.59 0.18 -12.47
CA THR A 141 -10.39 0.60 -11.73
C THR A 141 -10.58 1.93 -11.02
N GLY A 142 -11.73 2.60 -11.22
CA GLY A 142 -11.97 3.97 -10.75
C GLY A 142 -11.32 5.05 -11.62
N LEU A 143 -10.55 4.67 -12.66
CA LEU A 143 -9.96 5.61 -13.63
C LEU A 143 -11.01 6.28 -14.53
N GLU A 144 -12.15 5.62 -14.72
CA GLU A 144 -13.28 6.00 -15.58
C GLU A 144 -13.84 7.40 -15.28
N ARG A 145 -13.69 7.87 -14.03
CA ARG A 145 -14.25 9.14 -13.54
C ARG A 145 -13.19 10.19 -13.18
N SER A 146 -11.92 9.88 -13.43
CA SER A 146 -10.79 10.80 -13.27
C SER A 146 -10.71 11.78 -14.45
N TRP A 147 -11.78 12.56 -14.70
CA TRP A 147 -11.83 13.59 -15.75
C TRP A 147 -11.19 14.93 -15.33
N PHE A 148 -10.46 14.96 -14.21
CA PHE A 148 -9.73 16.14 -13.75
C PHE A 148 -8.24 15.83 -13.57
N LEU A 149 -7.54 15.78 -14.71
CA LEU A 149 -6.22 16.36 -14.89
C LEU A 149 -6.23 17.18 -16.18
#